data_AF-A0A7S0YJK5-F1
#
_entry.id   AF-A0A7S0YJK5-F1
#
_cell.length_a   1.000
_cell.length_b   1.000
_cell.length_c   1.000
_cell.angle_alpha   90.00
_cell.angle_beta   90.00
_cell.angle_gamma   90.00
#
_symmetry.space_group_name_H-M   'P 1'
#
loop_
_entity.id
_entity.type
_entity.pdbx_description
1 polymer ?
#
loop_
_entity_poly.entity_id
_entity_poly.type
_entity_poly.pdbx_seq_one_letter_code
_entity_poly.pdbx_strand_id
1 'polypeptide(L)'
;AFNDWNHCDLTPMADTVQDEQNQDGAVEGISRRNLLGPSIRTASLPEVGPGGSWSTCILGANKEPPSDVAHVQFQSRIAYKLVWAPPAFETFVLVNDDGKLLAKGTPQAGSGLPNMQQRQRNYEAVRGGRYAAEAEKAGKGA
;
A
#
# COMPACT_ATOMS: atom_id res chain seq x y z
N ALA A 1 -5.13 1.06 -9.07
CA ALA A 1 -4.26 0.92 -7.89
C ALA A 1 -2.93 1.61 -8.15
N PHE A 2 -2.22 2.09 -7.12
CA PHE A 2 -0.87 2.71 -7.24
C PHE A 2 -0.76 3.98 -8.09
N ASN A 3 -1.89 4.64 -8.39
CA ASN A 3 -1.92 5.90 -9.16
C ASN A 3 -1.80 7.14 -8.26
N ASP A 4 -1.83 6.94 -6.94
CA ASP A 4 -1.66 7.96 -5.93
C ASP A 4 -0.67 7.48 -4.86
N TRP A 5 -0.38 8.37 -3.91
CA TRP A 5 0.61 8.15 -2.86
C TRP A 5 0.18 7.14 -1.80
N ASN A 6 -1.13 6.90 -1.65
CA ASN A 6 -1.72 6.29 -0.46
C ASN A 6 -2.22 4.86 -0.71
N HIS A 7 -2.85 4.57 -1.86
CA HIS A 7 -3.40 3.24 -2.17
C HIS A 7 -2.32 2.31 -2.71
N CYS A 8 -1.36 1.97 -1.86
CA CYS A 8 -0.13 1.29 -2.24
C CYS A 8 0.10 -0.07 -1.56
N ASP A 9 -0.84 -0.53 -0.73
CA ASP A 9 -0.83 -1.88 -0.15
C ASP A 9 -1.76 -2.80 -0.92
N LEU A 10 -1.24 -3.81 -1.62
CA LEU A 10 -2.10 -4.88 -2.10
C LEU A 10 -2.27 -5.91 -0.98
N THR A 11 -3.49 -6.10 -0.48
CA THR A 11 -3.80 -7.06 0.56
C THR A 11 -4.93 -8.00 0.15
N PRO A 12 -4.85 -9.31 0.43
CA PRO A 12 -6.00 -10.19 0.34
C PRO A 12 -7.02 -9.83 1.43
N MET A 13 -8.29 -9.97 1.12
CA MET A 13 -9.38 -9.63 2.03
C MET A 13 -10.11 -10.91 2.42
N ALA A 14 -10.21 -11.18 3.72
CA ALA A 14 -11.07 -12.25 4.21
C ALA A 14 -12.54 -11.82 4.13
N ASP A 15 -13.42 -12.73 3.71
CA ASP A 15 -14.85 -12.44 3.54
C ASP A 15 -15.53 -11.91 4.80
N THR A 16 -15.03 -12.31 5.98
CA THR A 16 -15.58 -11.95 7.29
C THR A 16 -15.30 -10.50 7.68
N VAL A 17 -14.26 -9.87 7.11
CA VAL A 17 -13.85 -8.50 7.46
C VAL A 17 -13.95 -7.53 6.29
N GLN A 18 -14.37 -7.99 5.10
CA GLN A 18 -14.41 -7.14 3.92
C GLN A 18 -15.39 -5.97 4.02
N ASP A 19 -16.42 -6.11 4.85
CA ASP A 19 -17.42 -5.08 5.14
C ASP A 19 -17.10 -4.26 6.40
N GLU A 20 -15.90 -4.44 6.97
CA GLU A 20 -15.45 -3.62 8.09
C GLU A 20 -15.32 -2.15 7.68
N GLN A 21 -15.55 -1.29 8.66
CA GLN A 21 -15.35 0.15 8.56
C GLN A 21 -14.34 0.57 9.61
N ASN A 22 -13.61 1.65 9.35
CA ASN A 22 -12.77 2.30 10.36
C ASN A 22 -13.62 3.06 11.42
N GLN A 23 -14.72 2.48 11.89
CA GLN A 23 -15.79 3.18 12.62
C GLN A 23 -15.32 3.76 13.96
N ASP A 24 -14.46 3.03 14.65
CA ASP A 24 -13.80 3.46 15.89
C ASP A 24 -12.69 4.51 15.65
N GLY A 25 -12.24 4.66 14.41
CA GLY A 25 -11.15 5.53 14.01
C GLY A 25 -9.77 4.96 14.35
N ALA A 26 -9.63 3.63 14.47
CA ALA A 26 -8.37 2.97 14.79
C ALA A 26 -7.26 3.27 13.77
N VAL A 27 -7.62 3.49 12.50
CA VAL A 27 -6.70 3.98 11.46
C VAL A 27 -6.79 5.50 11.35
N GLU A 28 -5.78 6.20 11.86
CA GLU A 28 -5.71 7.65 11.84
C GLU A 28 -5.63 8.21 10.42
N GLY A 29 -6.37 9.29 10.15
CA GLY A 29 -6.41 9.93 8.83
C GLY A 29 -7.26 9.22 7.78
N ILE A 30 -7.92 8.11 8.13
CA ILE A 30 -8.86 7.39 7.26
C ILE A 30 -10.30 7.64 7.70
N SER A 31 -11.21 7.80 6.73
CA SER A 31 -12.63 8.02 6.98
C SER A 31 -13.21 6.94 7.89
N ARG A 32 -13.97 7.33 8.91
CA ARG A 32 -14.70 6.38 9.78
C ARG A 32 -15.79 5.59 9.06
N ARG A 33 -16.13 6.00 7.84
CA ARG A 33 -17.08 5.33 6.93
C ARG A 33 -16.38 4.63 5.78
N ASN A 34 -15.09 4.32 5.91
CA ASN A 34 -14.32 3.63 4.88
C ASN A 34 -14.83 2.19 4.70
N LEU A 35 -15.88 2.01 3.90
CA LEU A 35 -16.51 0.73 3.59
C LEU A 35 -16.08 0.26 2.18
N LEU A 36 -15.23 -0.76 2.10
CA LEU A 36 -14.68 -1.22 0.82
C LEU A 36 -15.38 -2.46 0.25
N GLY A 37 -16.02 -3.29 1.08
CA GLY A 37 -16.61 -4.57 0.68
C GLY A 37 -17.51 -4.54 -0.55
N PRO A 38 -18.45 -3.57 -0.70
CA PRO A 38 -19.26 -3.46 -1.92
C PRO A 38 -18.44 -3.22 -3.19
N SER A 39 -17.42 -2.36 -3.12
CA SER A 39 -16.52 -2.06 -4.25
C SER A 39 -15.65 -3.27 -4.60
N ILE A 40 -15.19 -3.99 -3.59
CA ILE A 40 -14.38 -5.20 -3.77
C ILE A 40 -15.20 -6.28 -4.46
N ARG A 41 -16.41 -6.58 -3.95
CA ARG A 41 -17.30 -7.55 -4.59
C ARG A 41 -17.66 -7.18 -6.02
N THR A 42 -17.86 -5.90 -6.31
CA THR A 42 -18.14 -5.40 -7.67
C THR A 42 -16.97 -5.59 -8.62
N ALA A 43 -15.73 -5.44 -8.12
CA ALA A 43 -14.51 -5.58 -8.90
C ALA A 43 -13.92 -7.00 -8.89
N SER A 44 -14.43 -7.90 -8.04
CA SER A 44 -14.00 -9.29 -7.97
C SER A 44 -14.29 -10.01 -9.29
N LEU A 45 -13.37 -10.88 -9.70
CA LEU A 45 -13.50 -11.76 -10.86
C LEU A 45 -14.01 -13.12 -10.38
N PRO A 46 -15.32 -13.41 -10.40
CA PRO A 46 -15.88 -14.63 -9.81
C PRO A 46 -15.29 -15.91 -10.41
N GLU A 47 -14.79 -15.87 -11.64
CA GLU A 47 -14.12 -16.98 -12.32
C GLU A 47 -12.77 -17.39 -11.70
N VAL A 48 -12.12 -16.52 -10.89
CA VAL A 48 -10.85 -16.84 -10.20
C VAL A 48 -11.05 -17.41 -8.80
N GLY A 49 -12.30 -17.62 -8.39
CA GLY A 49 -12.68 -18.16 -7.09
C GLY A 49 -13.11 -17.09 -6.08
N PRO A 50 -13.58 -17.52 -4.89
CA PRO A 50 -14.02 -16.62 -3.83
C PRO A 50 -12.85 -15.84 -3.21
N GLY A 51 -13.19 -14.71 -2.59
CA GLY A 51 -12.23 -13.77 -2.03
C GLY A 51 -11.83 -12.66 -3.00
N GLY A 52 -10.82 -11.89 -2.61
CA GLY A 52 -10.32 -10.80 -3.42
C GLY A 52 -9.12 -10.12 -2.80
N SER A 53 -8.47 -9.27 -3.58
CA SER A 53 -7.42 -8.39 -3.10
C SER A 53 -7.76 -6.96 -3.43
N TRP A 54 -7.42 -6.03 -2.54
CA TRP A 54 -7.65 -4.62 -2.77
C TRP A 54 -6.41 -3.80 -2.46
N SER A 55 -6.30 -2.65 -3.11
CA SER A 55 -5.23 -1.69 -2.82
C SER A 55 -5.68 -0.72 -1.73
N THR A 56 -5.13 -0.86 -0.53
CA THR A 56 -5.52 -0.11 0.66
C THR A 56 -4.58 1.05 0.97
N CYS A 57 -5.05 1.98 1.79
CA CYS A 57 -4.30 3.14 2.25
C CYS A 57 -3.13 2.74 3.15
N ILE A 58 -1.96 3.36 2.96
CA ILE A 58 -0.72 3.07 3.70
C ILE A 58 -0.47 3.97 4.91
N LEU A 59 -1.40 4.87 5.26
CA LEU A 59 -1.25 5.77 6.41
C LEU A 59 -1.03 4.97 7.71
N GLY A 60 0.06 5.24 8.42
CA GLY A 60 0.46 4.49 9.62
C GLY A 60 1.44 3.34 9.35
N ALA A 61 1.86 3.13 8.10
CA ALA A 61 2.84 2.11 7.72
C ALA A 61 4.27 2.41 8.22
N ASN A 62 4.55 3.63 8.66
CA ASN A 62 5.82 3.99 9.30
C ASN A 62 5.93 3.52 10.77
N LYS A 63 4.86 2.98 11.36
CA LYS A 63 4.84 2.50 12.75
C LYS A 63 5.21 1.00 12.86
N GLU A 64 5.51 0.57 14.08
CA GLU A 64 5.86 -0.82 14.40
C GLU A 64 5.12 -1.28 15.68
N PRO A 65 4.12 -2.18 15.57
CA PRO A 65 3.57 -2.77 14.34
C PRO A 65 2.89 -1.71 13.44
N PRO A 66 2.76 -1.96 12.12
CA PRO A 66 2.06 -1.07 11.20
C PRO A 66 0.61 -0.83 11.65
N SER A 67 0.14 0.42 11.54
CA SER A 67 -1.22 0.80 11.92
C SER A 67 -2.07 1.24 10.71
N ASP A 68 -1.81 0.66 9.54
CA ASP A 68 -2.49 1.00 8.29
C ASP A 68 -3.80 0.21 8.09
N VAL A 69 -4.51 0.50 7.00
CA VAL A 69 -5.83 -0.10 6.72
C VAL A 69 -5.75 -1.62 6.56
N ALA A 70 -4.68 -2.15 5.95
CA ALA A 70 -4.54 -3.60 5.78
C ALA A 70 -4.44 -4.30 7.14
N HIS A 71 -3.57 -3.80 8.02
CA HIS A 71 -3.26 -4.45 9.29
C HIS A 71 -4.32 -4.24 10.36
N VAL A 72 -4.92 -3.04 10.45
CA VAL A 72 -5.85 -2.70 11.52
C VAL A 72 -7.29 -2.99 11.13
N GLN A 73 -7.75 -2.44 10.00
CA GLN A 73 -9.16 -2.56 9.58
C GLN A 73 -9.45 -3.96 9.02
N PHE A 74 -8.60 -4.47 8.13
CA PHE A 74 -8.83 -5.76 7.48
C PHE A 74 -8.06 -6.92 8.13
N GLN A 75 -7.28 -6.66 9.18
CA GLN A 75 -6.54 -7.67 9.92
C GLN A 75 -5.75 -8.62 9.01
N SER A 76 -5.21 -8.08 7.93
CA SER A 76 -4.61 -8.85 6.83
C SER A 76 -3.16 -8.45 6.63
N ARG A 77 -2.38 -9.40 6.12
CA ARG A 77 -1.02 -9.14 5.66
C ARG A 77 -1.05 -8.45 4.31
N ILE A 78 0.00 -7.73 3.96
CA ILE A 78 0.18 -7.25 2.59
C ILE A 78 0.85 -8.33 1.72
N ALA A 79 0.33 -8.53 0.51
CA ALA A 79 1.00 -9.32 -0.51
C ALA A 79 2.23 -8.56 -1.03
N TYR A 80 2.06 -7.27 -1.30
CA TYR A 80 3.15 -6.33 -1.52
C TYR A 80 2.73 -4.88 -1.26
N LYS A 81 3.70 -4.05 -0.90
CA LYS A 81 3.60 -2.59 -0.83
C LYS A 81 4.53 -1.95 -1.85
N LEU A 82 4.02 -0.98 -2.61
CA LEU A 82 4.84 -0.16 -3.49
C LEU A 82 5.41 1.04 -2.72
N VAL A 83 6.75 1.19 -2.77
CA VAL A 83 7.47 2.31 -2.16
C VAL A 83 8.39 2.97 -3.18
N TRP A 84 8.27 4.28 -3.37
CA TRP A 84 9.17 5.06 -4.21
C TRP A 84 10.51 5.34 -3.52
N ALA A 85 11.61 5.17 -4.25
CA ALA A 85 12.97 5.26 -3.73
C ALA A 85 13.51 6.70 -3.73
N PRO A 86 13.88 7.29 -2.58
CA PRO A 86 14.51 8.60 -2.50
C PRO A 86 15.98 8.56 -2.99
N PRO A 87 16.62 9.69 -3.34
CA PRO A 87 16.06 11.05 -3.34
C PRO A 87 15.44 11.47 -4.68
N ALA A 88 15.72 10.73 -5.77
CA ALA A 88 15.24 11.07 -7.11
C ALA A 88 13.78 10.65 -7.36
N PHE A 89 13.31 9.62 -6.65
CA PHE A 89 11.96 9.06 -6.81
C PHE A 89 11.67 8.55 -8.23
N GLU A 90 12.70 8.17 -8.98
CA GLU A 90 12.58 7.61 -10.34
C GLU A 90 12.42 6.09 -10.36
N THR A 91 12.82 5.43 -9.27
CA THR A 91 12.72 3.99 -9.07
C THR A 91 11.74 3.70 -7.93
N PHE A 92 11.07 2.56 -7.98
CA PHE A 92 10.28 2.03 -6.87
C PHE A 92 10.74 0.62 -6.50
N VAL A 93 10.37 0.19 -5.30
CA VAL A 93 10.48 -1.19 -4.83
C VAL A 93 9.09 -1.72 -4.50
N LEU A 94 8.92 -3.02 -4.68
CA LEU A 94 7.83 -3.80 -4.08
C LEU A 94 8.41 -4.56 -2.90
N VAL A 95 7.81 -4.40 -1.72
CA VAL A 95 8.23 -5.11 -0.50
C VAL A 95 7.07 -5.94 0.05
N ASN A 96 7.37 -7.04 0.73
CA ASN A 96 6.37 -7.84 1.43
C ASN A 96 6.04 -7.26 2.83
N ASP A 97 5.19 -7.95 3.59
CA ASP A 97 4.75 -7.62 4.95
C ASP A 97 5.91 -7.47 5.97
N ASP A 98 7.00 -8.21 5.77
CA ASP A 98 8.22 -8.11 6.58
C ASP A 98 9.09 -6.90 6.19
N GLY A 99 8.73 -6.15 5.14
CA GLY A 99 9.58 -5.12 4.54
C GLY A 99 10.71 -5.65 3.65
N LYS A 100 10.68 -6.94 3.28
CA LYS A 100 11.70 -7.56 2.41
C LYS A 100 11.41 -7.27 0.95
N LEU A 101 12.47 -7.04 0.18
CA LEU A 101 12.40 -6.78 -1.26
C LEU A 101 11.78 -7.98 -2.01
N LEU A 102 10.78 -7.69 -2.83
CA LEU A 102 10.21 -8.61 -3.81
C LEU A 102 10.66 -8.27 -5.23
N ALA A 103 10.62 -6.99 -5.58
CA ALA A 103 11.01 -6.49 -6.90
C ALA A 103 11.44 -5.02 -6.85
N LYS A 104 12.18 -4.57 -7.87
CA LYS A 104 12.58 -3.17 -8.10
C LYS A 104 12.28 -2.82 -9.56
N GLY A 105 11.88 -1.58 -9.83
CA GLY A 105 11.65 -1.11 -11.20
C GLY A 105 11.89 0.39 -11.37
N THR A 106 12.28 0.76 -12.59
CA THR A 106 12.42 2.15 -13.04
C THR A 106 11.51 2.35 -14.24
N PRO A 107 10.37 3.03 -14.08
CA PRO A 107 9.42 3.22 -15.18
C PRO A 107 10.00 4.05 -16.31
N GLN A 108 9.60 3.75 -17.54
CA GLN A 108 10.03 4.50 -18.71
C GLN A 108 9.36 5.87 -18.76
N ALA A 109 10.05 6.84 -19.38
CA ALA A 109 9.46 8.15 -19.63
C ALA A 109 8.14 8.04 -20.40
N GLY A 110 7.15 8.84 -20.03
CA GLY A 110 5.82 8.83 -20.67
C GLY A 110 4.86 7.75 -20.19
N SER A 111 5.24 6.91 -19.20
CA SER A 111 4.38 5.84 -18.69
C SER A 111 3.21 6.29 -17.78
N GLY A 112 2.92 7.59 -17.70
CA GLY A 112 1.84 8.11 -16.85
C GLY A 112 2.12 8.01 -15.34
N LEU A 113 3.36 8.26 -14.92
CA LEU A 113 3.77 8.20 -13.52
C LEU A 113 2.97 9.14 -12.61
N PRO A 114 2.71 8.74 -11.35
CA PRO A 114 2.32 9.71 -10.32
C PRO A 114 3.31 10.86 -10.29
N ASN A 115 2.80 12.09 -10.16
CA ASN A 115 3.66 13.26 -10.14
C ASN A 115 4.67 13.20 -8.97
N MET A 116 5.72 14.03 -9.02
CA MET A 116 6.79 14.01 -8.01
C MET A 116 6.28 14.10 -6.57
N GLN A 117 5.28 14.94 -6.31
CA GLN A 117 4.72 15.12 -4.97
C GLN A 117 4.05 13.84 -4.45
N GLN A 118 3.36 13.08 -5.31
CA GLN A 118 2.74 11.81 -4.93
C GLN A 118 3.81 10.78 -4.54
N ARG A 119 4.89 10.68 -5.32
CA ARG A 119 5.99 9.75 -5.06
C ARG A 119 6.72 10.08 -3.75
N GLN A 120 6.96 11.37 -3.50
CA GLN A 120 7.54 11.85 -2.24
C GLN A 120 6.64 11.55 -1.03
N ARG A 121 5.33 11.80 -1.14
CA ARG A 121 4.38 11.50 -0.05
C ARG A 121 4.26 10.01 0.25
N ASN A 122 4.33 9.16 -0.78
CA ASN A 122 4.34 7.71 -0.61
C ASN A 122 5.54 7.28 0.25
N TYR A 123 6.74 7.76 -0.06
CA TYR A 123 7.92 7.46 0.75
C TYR A 123 7.81 8.05 2.16
N GLU A 124 7.33 9.28 2.31
CA GLU A 124 7.18 9.91 3.63
C GLU A 124 6.24 9.10 4.54
N ALA A 125 5.18 8.49 3.99
CA ALA A 125 4.24 7.67 4.74
C ALA A 125 4.84 6.39 5.33
N VAL A 126 5.99 5.93 4.81
CA VAL A 126 6.70 4.74 5.31
C VAL A 126 8.04 5.07 5.96
N ARG A 127 8.51 6.32 5.86
CA ARG A 127 9.84 6.75 6.31
C ARG A 127 10.05 6.44 7.80
N GLY A 128 11.18 5.83 8.11
CA GLY A 128 11.53 5.41 9.47
C GLY A 128 10.91 4.08 9.91
N GLY A 129 9.95 3.53 9.15
CA GLY A 129 9.40 2.19 9.37
C GLY A 129 10.10 1.11 8.54
N ARG A 130 9.71 -0.16 8.77
CA ARG A 130 10.32 -1.33 8.12
C ARG A 130 10.29 -1.28 6.58
N TYR A 131 9.27 -0.66 6.00
CA TYR A 131 9.06 -0.62 4.55
C TYR A 131 9.95 0.38 3.81
N ALA A 132 10.63 1.29 4.52
CA ALA A 132 11.53 2.27 3.90
C ALA A 132 12.90 1.68 3.53
N ALA A 133 13.35 0.61 4.22
CA ALA A 133 14.74 0.15 4.16
C ALA A 133 15.21 -0.23 2.75
N GLU A 134 14.39 -0.98 2.00
CA GLU A 134 14.75 -1.40 0.64
C GLU A 134 14.65 -0.25 -0.38
N ALA A 135 13.75 0.71 -0.15
CA ALA A 135 13.65 1.91 -0.97
C ALA A 135 14.89 2.81 -0.81
N GLU A 136 15.37 2.99 0.42
CA GLU A 136 16.61 3.73 0.70
C GLU A 136 17.85 3.07 0.06
N LYS A 137 17.93 1.74 0.09
CA LYS A 137 19.01 1.00 -0.60
C LYS A 137 18.90 1.17 -2.11
N ALA A 138 17.70 1.03 -2.66
CA ALA A 138 17.47 1.10 -4.10
C ALA A 138 17.85 2.44 -4.71
N GLY A 139 17.68 3.54 -3.98
CA GLY A 139 18.01 4.89 -4.43
C GLY A 139 19.46 5.33 -4.21
N LYS A 140 20.22 4.66 -3.33
CA LYS A 140 21.67 4.89 -3.17
C LYS A 140 22.52 4.19 -4.26
N GLY A 141 21.95 3.19 -4.92
CA GLY A 141 22.60 2.41 -5.99
C GLY A 141 21.98 2.62 -7.37
N ALA A 142 21.22 3.71 -7.56
CA ALA A 142 20.68 4.13 -8.86
C ALA A 142 21.52 5.26 -9.44
#